data_AF-A0A1F6U419-F1
#
_entry.id   AF-A0A1F6U419-F1
#
_cell.length_a   1.000
_cell.length_b   1.000
_cell.length_c   1.000
_cell.angle_alpha   90.00
_cell.angle_beta   90.00
_cell.angle_gamma   90.00
#
_symmetry.space_group_name_H-M   'P 1'
#
loop_
_entity.id
_entity.type
_entity.pdbx_description
1 polymer ?
#
loop_
_entity_poly.entity_id
_entity_poly.type
_entity_poly.pdbx_seq_one_letter_code
_entity_poly.pdbx_strand_id
1 'polypeptide(L)'
;MDTEAKHIGLSMDTLTEAREAARALLEQLHLAAYLFEVEPRAELWEVRIDCALVDGWQSATIGVDIAQLLGSRADPAIRARLLKEWRTRLAACKPA
;
A
#
# COMPACT_ATOMS: atom_id res chain seq x y z
N MET A 1 3.69 -5.65 27.58
CA MET A 1 2.77 -6.52 26.81
C MET A 1 3.07 -6.42 25.32
N ASP A 2 4.34 -6.19 24.95
CA ASP A 2 4.69 -5.51 23.70
C ASP A 2 5.37 -6.41 22.66
N THR A 3 5.63 -7.66 23.03
CA THR A 3 6.36 -8.63 22.19
C THR A 3 5.44 -9.28 21.13
N GLU A 4 4.16 -9.45 21.45
CA GLU A 4 3.22 -10.20 20.60
C GLU A 4 2.70 -9.37 19.42
N ALA A 5 2.39 -8.08 19.64
CA ALA A 5 2.03 -7.15 18.57
C ALA A 5 3.20 -6.89 17.58
N LYS A 6 4.43 -6.88 18.09
CA LYS A 6 5.65 -6.72 17.28
C LYS A 6 5.94 -7.92 16.37
N HIS A 7 5.48 -9.12 16.75
CA HIS A 7 5.68 -10.33 15.95
C HIS A 7 4.66 -10.50 14.82
N ILE A 8 3.40 -10.08 15.02
CA ILE A 8 2.37 -10.12 13.97
C ILE A 8 2.81 -9.25 12.78
N GLY A 9 3.48 -8.12 13.00
CA GLY A 9 3.94 -7.22 11.94
C GLY A 9 5.24 -7.60 11.23
N LEU A 10 5.87 -8.74 11.52
CA LEU A 10 7.19 -9.09 10.97
C LEU A 10 7.26 -10.53 10.41
N SER A 11 6.13 -11.22 10.27
CA SER A 11 6.11 -12.56 9.69
C SER A 11 6.08 -12.53 8.15
N MET A 12 6.62 -13.57 7.52
CA MET A 12 6.57 -13.74 6.06
C MET A 12 5.14 -13.87 5.54
N ASP A 13 4.25 -14.51 6.30
CA ASP A 13 2.84 -14.66 5.94
C ASP A 13 2.15 -13.29 5.95
N THR A 14 2.38 -12.48 7.00
CA THR A 14 1.84 -11.13 7.08
C THR A 14 2.37 -10.24 5.96
N LEU A 15 3.66 -10.33 5.62
CA LEU A 15 4.22 -9.60 4.49
C LEU A 15 3.58 -10.01 3.17
N THR A 16 3.31 -11.30 2.99
CA THR A 16 2.62 -11.81 1.81
C THR A 16 1.20 -11.24 1.74
N GLU A 17 0.42 -11.34 2.81
CA GLU A 17 -0.94 -10.80 2.86
C GLU A 17 -0.98 -9.27 2.66
N ALA A 18 -0.02 -8.55 3.21
CA ALA A 18 0.10 -7.10 3.05
C ALA A 18 0.38 -6.72 1.58
N ARG A 19 1.26 -7.47 0.90
CA ARG A 19 1.54 -7.29 -0.54
C ARG A 19 0.30 -7.57 -1.39
N GLU A 20 -0.44 -8.63 -1.09
CA GLU A 20 -1.71 -8.94 -1.77
C GLU A 20 -2.75 -7.83 -1.57
N ALA A 21 -2.90 -7.34 -0.34
CA ALA A 21 -3.82 -6.25 -0.02
C ALA A 21 -3.44 -4.94 -0.73
N ALA A 22 -2.15 -4.56 -0.71
CA ALA A 22 -1.66 -3.38 -1.40
C ALA A 22 -1.89 -3.48 -2.92
N ARG A 23 -1.62 -4.65 -3.53
CA ARG A 23 -1.87 -4.87 -4.95
C ARG A 23 -3.33 -4.67 -5.31
N ALA A 24 -4.25 -5.27 -4.56
CA ALA A 24 -5.68 -5.16 -4.80
C ALA A 24 -6.19 -3.70 -4.74
N LEU A 25 -5.58 -2.86 -3.89
CA LEU A 25 -5.86 -1.43 -3.87
C LEU A 25 -5.30 -0.71 -5.10
N LEU A 26 -4.04 -0.98 -5.49
CA LEU A 26 -3.39 -0.35 -6.65
C LEU A 26 -4.09 -0.69 -7.97
N GLU A 27 -4.54 -1.94 -8.14
CA GLU A 27 -5.32 -2.38 -9.30
C GLU A 27 -6.63 -1.57 -9.47
N GLN A 28 -7.29 -1.23 -8.37
CA GLN A 28 -8.51 -0.39 -8.38
C GLN A 28 -8.23 1.10 -8.63
N LEU A 29 -6.97 1.55 -8.56
CA LEU A 29 -6.59 2.91 -8.92
C LEU A 29 -6.33 3.09 -10.42
N HIS A 30 -6.26 1.98 -11.18
CA HIS A 30 -6.05 1.97 -12.63
C HIS A 30 -4.80 2.78 -13.06
N LEU A 31 -3.70 2.61 -12.34
CA LEU A 31 -2.39 3.16 -12.73
C LEU A 31 -1.93 2.50 -14.03
N ALA A 32 -1.27 3.25 -14.92
CA ALA A 32 -0.88 2.75 -16.25
C ALA A 32 0.17 1.62 -16.19
N ALA A 33 1.36 1.94 -15.68
CA ALA A 33 2.42 0.97 -15.40
C ALA A 33 3.10 1.36 -14.08
N TYR A 34 3.30 0.38 -13.19
CA TYR A 34 3.91 0.62 -11.90
C TYR A 34 4.66 -0.62 -11.37
N LEU A 35 5.65 -0.35 -10.53
CA LEU A 35 6.25 -1.30 -9.60
C LEU A 35 5.86 -0.89 -8.19
N PHE A 36 5.79 -1.85 -7.27
CA PHE A 36 5.58 -1.53 -5.87
C PHE A 36 6.29 -2.50 -4.95
N GLU A 37 6.65 -1.99 -3.78
CA GLU A 37 7.23 -2.75 -2.68
C GLU A 37 6.46 -2.44 -1.40
N VAL A 38 6.34 -3.45 -0.54
CA VAL A 38 5.75 -3.31 0.80
C VAL A 38 6.83 -3.69 1.79
N GLU A 39 7.10 -2.78 2.72
CA GLU A 39 8.16 -2.93 3.71
C GLU A 39 7.60 -2.71 5.13
N PRO A 40 7.85 -3.64 6.06
CA PRO A 40 7.54 -3.41 7.46
C PRO A 40 8.47 -2.32 8.02
N ARG A 41 7.91 -1.45 8.87
CA ARG A 41 8.66 -0.47 9.68
C ARG A 41 8.20 -0.53 11.13
N ALA A 42 8.93 0.17 11.99
CA ALA A 42 8.63 0.24 13.42
C ALA A 42 7.29 0.90 13.74
N GLU A 43 6.84 1.87 12.93
CA GLU A 43 5.61 2.63 13.18
C GLU A 43 4.51 2.31 12.15
N LEU A 44 4.70 2.71 10.90
CA LEU A 44 3.77 2.46 9.80
C LEU A 44 4.47 1.63 8.72
N TRP A 45 3.81 0.61 8.21
CA TRP A 45 4.30 -0.10 7.04
C TRP A 45 4.39 0.87 5.86
N GLU A 46 5.42 0.71 5.04
CA GLU A 46 5.62 1.55 3.87
C GLU A 46 5.20 0.79 2.62
N VAL A 47 4.42 1.45 1.78
CA VAL A 47 4.20 1.02 0.41
C VAL A 47 4.92 2.02 -0.48
N ARG A 48 5.99 1.57 -1.14
CA ARG A 48 6.70 2.34 -2.16
C ARG A 48 6.09 1.98 -3.52
N ILE A 49 5.75 2.97 -4.32
CA ILE A 49 5.20 2.81 -5.66
C ILE A 49 6.07 3.61 -6.61
N ASP A 50 6.59 2.95 -7.64
CA ASP A 50 7.28 3.58 -8.76
C ASP A 50 6.36 3.50 -9.98
N CYS A 51 5.89 4.64 -10.47
CA CYS A 51 4.95 4.72 -11.59
C CYS A 51 5.62 5.31 -12.84
N ALA A 52 5.29 4.76 -14.01
CA ALA A 52 5.78 5.27 -15.28
C ALA A 52 5.01 6.54 -15.69
N LEU A 53 5.75 7.56 -16.07
CA LEU A 53 5.29 8.80 -16.68
C LEU A 53 5.83 8.90 -18.12
N VAL A 54 5.34 9.89 -18.87
CA VAL A 54 5.80 10.14 -20.25
C VAL A 54 7.33 10.30 -20.32
N ASP A 55 7.92 11.00 -19.34
CA ASP A 55 9.36 11.30 -19.29
C ASP A 55 10.09 10.60 -18.12
N GLY A 56 9.75 9.34 -17.84
CA GLY A 56 10.52 8.49 -16.92
C GLY A 56 9.68 7.87 -15.80
N TRP A 57 10.28 7.73 -14.63
CA TRP A 57 9.65 7.10 -13.46
C TRP A 57 9.56 8.08 -12.31
N GLN A 58 8.46 8.04 -11.58
CA GLN A 58 8.29 8.79 -10.33
C GLN A 58 7.99 7.84 -9.18
N SER A 59 8.61 8.11 -8.03
CA SER A 59 8.39 7.37 -6.79
C SER A 59 7.42 8.08 -5.86
N ALA A 60 6.58 7.32 -5.19
CA ALA A 60 5.77 7.76 -4.06
C ALA A 60 5.86 6.72 -2.93
N THR A 61 5.98 7.19 -1.68
CA THR A 61 5.96 6.35 -0.48
C THR A 61 4.75 6.71 0.37
N ILE A 62 3.96 5.71 0.74
CA ILE A 62 2.76 5.84 1.56
C ILE A 62 2.96 5.03 2.84
N GLY A 63 2.93 5.69 3.99
CA GLY A 63 2.84 5.01 5.28
C GLY A 63 1.42 4.53 5.54
N VAL A 64 1.25 3.29 5.95
CA VAL A 64 -0.05 2.66 6.20
C VAL A 64 0.00 1.79 7.45
N ASP A 65 -1.07 1.84 8.25
CA ASP A 65 -1.25 0.90 9.35
C ASP A 65 -1.56 -0.50 8.81
N ILE A 66 -0.86 -1.52 9.32
CA ILE A 66 -0.98 -2.89 8.80
C ILE A 66 -2.38 -3.48 9.01
N ALA A 67 -3.03 -3.19 10.14
CA ALA A 67 -4.38 -3.69 10.41
C ALA A 67 -5.39 -3.06 9.45
N GLN A 68 -5.22 -1.78 9.11
CA GLN A 68 -6.03 -1.11 8.08
C GLN A 68 -5.77 -1.69 6.69
N LEU A 69 -4.50 -1.94 6.33
CA LEU A 69 -4.16 -2.51 5.03
C LEU A 69 -4.78 -3.91 4.87
N LEU A 70 -4.59 -4.80 5.84
CA LEU A 70 -5.16 -6.14 5.81
C LEU A 70 -6.69 -6.10 5.89
N GLY A 71 -7.26 -5.26 6.77
CA GLY A 71 -8.70 -5.09 6.93
C GLY A 71 -9.40 -4.63 5.66
N SER A 72 -8.72 -3.89 4.79
CA SER A 72 -9.28 -3.42 3.51
C SER A 72 -9.75 -4.56 2.57
N ARG A 73 -9.22 -5.77 2.75
CA ARG A 73 -9.63 -6.96 1.99
C ARG A 73 -11.08 -7.36 2.27
N ALA A 74 -11.53 -7.19 3.51
CA ALA A 74 -12.87 -7.59 3.95
C ALA A 74 -13.81 -6.39 4.17
N ASP A 75 -13.28 -5.26 4.65
CA ASP A 75 -14.08 -4.09 5.01
C ASP A 75 -14.13 -3.05 3.86
N PRO A 76 -15.30 -2.83 3.24
CA PRO A 76 -15.46 -1.86 2.15
C PRO A 76 -15.25 -0.40 2.58
N ALA A 77 -15.54 -0.04 3.84
CA ALA A 77 -15.35 1.32 4.33
C ALA A 77 -13.85 1.62 4.52
N ILE A 78 -13.10 0.66 5.09
CA ILE A 78 -11.63 0.77 5.18
C ILE A 78 -11.03 0.86 3.78
N ARG A 79 -11.46 -0.02 2.87
CA ARG A 79 -10.98 -0.01 1.47
C ARG A 79 -11.26 1.32 0.78
N ALA A 80 -12.48 1.84 0.87
CA ALA A 80 -12.86 3.11 0.25
C ALA A 80 -12.02 4.28 0.80
N ARG A 81 -11.75 4.30 2.11
CA ARG A 81 -10.89 5.31 2.74
C ARG A 81 -9.46 5.24 2.20
N LEU A 82 -8.86 4.05 2.18
CA LEU A 82 -7.49 3.87 1.66
C LEU A 82 -7.40 4.23 0.17
N LEU A 83 -8.38 3.81 -0.65
CA LEU A 83 -8.43 4.19 -2.07
C LEU A 83 -8.50 5.70 -2.27
N LYS A 84 -9.27 6.42 -1.44
CA LYS A 84 -9.35 7.89 -1.51
C LYS A 84 -8.00 8.54 -1.17
N GLU A 85 -7.36 8.06 -0.10
CA GLU A 85 -6.06 8.56 0.32
C GLU A 85 -4.99 8.29 -0.73
N TRP A 86 -4.87 7.04 -1.19
CA TRP A 86 -3.85 6.63 -2.15
C TRP A 86 -4.04 7.30 -3.50
N ARG A 87 -5.29 7.48 -3.95
CA ARG A 87 -5.58 8.27 -5.16
C ARG A 87 -5.06 9.70 -5.06
N THR A 88 -5.10 10.30 -3.88
CA THR A 88 -4.59 11.66 -3.65
C THR A 88 -3.07 11.66 -3.67
N ARG A 89 -2.42 10.70 -2.99
CA ARG A 89 -0.95 10.56 -2.95
C ARG A 89 -0.34 10.22 -4.32
N LEU A 90 -1.07 9.44 -5.12
CA LEU A 90 -0.66 8.96 -6.44
C LEU A 90 -1.28 9.79 -7.57
N ALA A 91 -1.75 11.01 -7.30
CA ALA A 91 -2.34 11.86 -8.32
C ALA A 91 -1.37 12.15 -9.48
N ALA A 92 -0.07 12.25 -9.18
CA ALA A 92 0.98 12.43 -10.18
C ALA A 92 1.25 11.18 -11.04
N CYS A 93 0.81 9.99 -10.59
CA CYS A 93 1.03 8.71 -11.26
C CYS A 93 -0.06 8.34 -12.28
N LYS A 94 -1.04 9.22 -12.49
CA LYS A 94 -2.06 8.99 -13.51
C LYS A 94 -1.54 9.46 -14.87
N PRO A 95 -1.76 8.68 -15.95
CA PRO A 95 -1.54 9.20 -17.28
C PRO A 95 -2.43 10.44 -17.49
N ALA A 96 -1.88 11.45 -18.16
CA ALA A 96 -2.58 12.69 -18.50
C ALA A 96 -3.81 12.43 -19.39
#